data_AF-A0A1H8JPS2-F1
#
_entry.id   AF-A0A1H8JPS2-F1
#
_cell.length_a   1.000
_cell.length_b   1.000
_cell.length_c   1.000
_cell.angle_alpha   90.00
_cell.angle_beta   90.00
_cell.angle_gamma   90.00
#
_symmetry.space_group_name_H-M   'P 1'
#
loop_
_entity.id
_entity.type
_entity.pdbx_description
1 polymer ?
#
loop_
_entity_poly.entity_id
_entity_poly.type
_entity_poly.pdbx_seq_one_letter_code
_entity_poly.pdbx_strand_id
1 'polypeptide(L)'
;MAKRRRDAEETKKELIQAVGEIWRELGFGGLTLNKVANWLRKSKTLINHHFGSLNGLIKAYINSKDYWKPIFDRFRPGENPGPEELEQLFTGLMQANFDAFARDEEMQQIILAQVSQRSALLKAISDQRELEGDRLLKLTDVFFRGSGLNFRGVIALILGGSYYIIWHARNNRSKVSGIDINWEHDRQELKKTIEQVIGLFWNEIRSKKNMDNKYQYEQLDKLTDARADLTDEPIAEEVHPDFASEVKRLEQELPMGLAKQETEVQLRTYLAIHYDKLSALANKVYRQDWEENAEALLLVELSEMLRRPVAVHLAPETSLPALLQEKESNRLRVYWRQVSHELNLLEVDEQLIELLGFPLRQFIKSARRANWQALEYLNRYLAALEECGSQIALDELDIWETMVRINLNHARTQAWISTRISLQGKDMGDDGRKQLLTLYKHRFEQWMPLTAPGFDPDSPSLKETLLCWIEGELASGSQGPLQLPLNTMKLRFRMNILQSAFWNKMLLDNEVYVDENLDSYAEKVAYNFSTKGQDELSAASIKSKFYGKDPAVIDYNEALLVKMLEYVRKLK
;
A
#
# COMPACT_ATOMS: atom_id res chain seq x y z
N MET A 1 43.68 -27.46 27.06
CA MET A 1 42.72 -27.82 25.98
C MET A 1 42.66 -26.79 24.85
N ALA A 2 42.79 -25.48 25.10
CA ALA A 2 42.75 -24.44 24.05
C ALA A 2 43.85 -24.56 22.97
N LYS A 3 45.10 -24.90 23.34
CA LYS A 3 46.23 -25.05 22.40
C LYS A 3 46.00 -26.17 21.38
N ARG A 4 45.67 -27.39 21.82
CA ARG A 4 45.32 -28.52 20.92
C ARG A 4 44.14 -28.22 19.99
N ARG A 5 43.17 -27.42 20.44
CA ARG A 5 41.99 -27.04 19.63
C ARG A 5 42.37 -26.00 18.57
N ARG A 6 43.28 -25.08 18.88
CA ARG A 6 43.86 -24.11 17.95
C ARG A 6 44.70 -24.81 16.86
N ASP A 7 45.56 -25.74 17.27
CA ASP A 7 46.42 -26.52 16.36
C ASP A 7 45.58 -27.39 15.39
N ALA A 8 44.43 -27.90 15.85
CA ALA A 8 43.52 -28.69 15.03
C ALA A 8 42.77 -27.85 13.97
N GLU A 9 42.31 -26.66 14.31
CA GLU A 9 41.64 -25.75 13.36
C GLU A 9 42.63 -25.16 12.35
N GLU A 10 43.86 -24.88 12.77
CA GLU A 10 44.95 -24.47 11.88
C GLU A 10 45.30 -25.59 10.89
N THR A 11 45.42 -26.83 11.37
CA THR A 11 45.65 -28.01 10.52
C THR A 11 44.52 -28.21 9.49
N LYS A 12 43.25 -28.01 9.88
CA LYS A 12 42.12 -28.09 8.94
C LYS A 12 42.22 -27.03 7.84
N LYS A 13 42.59 -25.80 8.19
CA LYS A 13 42.77 -24.70 7.21
C LYS A 13 43.91 -25.00 6.24
N GLU A 14 45.05 -25.48 6.74
CA GLU A 14 46.18 -25.89 5.89
C GLU A 14 45.77 -26.97 4.89
N LEU A 15 45.04 -28.00 5.36
CA LEU A 15 44.54 -29.08 4.50
C LEU A 15 43.60 -28.56 3.41
N ILE A 16 42.69 -27.65 3.76
CA ILE A 16 41.76 -27.02 2.81
C ILE A 16 42.53 -26.15 1.79
N GLN A 17 43.52 -25.39 2.24
CA GLN A 17 44.33 -24.56 1.36
C GLN A 17 45.14 -25.39 0.37
N ALA A 18 45.74 -26.50 0.81
CA ALA A 18 46.48 -27.40 -0.06
C ALA A 18 45.61 -28.01 -1.17
N VAL A 19 44.32 -28.27 -0.91
CA VAL A 19 43.39 -28.68 -1.98
C VAL A 19 43.32 -27.60 -3.06
N GLY A 20 43.18 -26.32 -2.68
CA GLY A 20 43.13 -25.23 -3.65
C GLY A 20 44.42 -25.00 -4.42
N GLU A 21 45.58 -25.18 -3.77
CA GLU A 21 46.89 -25.13 -4.43
C GLU A 21 47.05 -26.28 -5.45
N ILE A 22 46.79 -27.52 -5.03
CA ILE A 22 46.89 -28.69 -5.90
C ILE A 22 45.89 -28.62 -7.05
N TRP A 23 44.66 -28.14 -6.80
CA TRP A 23 43.65 -27.98 -7.85
C TRP A 23 44.13 -26.98 -8.90
N ARG A 24 44.69 -25.83 -8.49
CA ARG A 24 45.22 -24.83 -9.44
C ARG A 24 46.38 -25.36 -10.27
N GLU A 25 47.28 -26.14 -9.66
CA GLU A 25 48.47 -26.64 -10.37
C GLU A 25 48.21 -27.88 -11.22
N LEU A 26 47.41 -28.83 -10.72
CA LEU A 26 47.27 -30.17 -11.31
C LEU A 26 45.85 -30.49 -11.78
N GLY A 27 44.90 -29.56 -11.63
CA GLY A 27 43.49 -29.75 -11.90
C GLY A 27 42.81 -30.72 -10.92
N PHE A 28 41.49 -30.91 -11.11
CA PHE A 28 40.69 -31.78 -10.24
C PHE A 28 41.21 -33.23 -10.18
N GLY A 29 41.63 -33.80 -11.33
CA GLY A 29 42.20 -35.15 -11.39
C GLY A 29 43.52 -35.31 -10.63
N GLY A 30 44.19 -34.20 -10.29
CA GLY A 30 45.37 -34.16 -9.44
C GLY A 30 45.09 -34.37 -7.95
N LEU A 31 43.83 -34.24 -7.52
CA LEU A 31 43.45 -34.39 -6.12
C LEU A 31 43.36 -35.87 -5.74
N THR A 32 44.47 -36.39 -5.22
CA THR A 32 44.54 -37.75 -4.65
C THR A 32 45.02 -37.66 -3.20
N LEU A 33 44.60 -38.62 -2.37
CA LEU A 33 44.96 -38.65 -0.95
C LEU A 33 46.48 -38.64 -0.74
N ASN A 34 47.22 -39.30 -1.64
CA ASN A 34 48.67 -39.35 -1.63
C ASN A 34 49.28 -37.98 -1.95
N LYS A 35 48.79 -37.29 -2.99
CA LYS A 35 49.31 -35.99 -3.39
C LYS A 35 49.07 -34.93 -2.31
N VAL A 36 47.87 -34.89 -1.72
CA VAL A 36 47.54 -33.95 -0.63
C VAL A 36 48.41 -34.21 0.62
N ALA A 37 48.56 -35.47 1.02
CA ALA A 37 49.42 -35.85 2.15
C ALA A 37 50.89 -35.45 1.92
N ASN A 38 51.41 -35.73 0.71
CA ASN A 38 52.79 -35.40 0.36
C ASN A 38 53.03 -33.89 0.24
N TRP A 39 52.06 -33.13 -0.28
CA TRP A 39 52.14 -31.67 -0.44
C TRP A 39 52.45 -30.97 0.87
N LEU A 40 51.75 -31.37 1.93
CA LEU A 40 51.90 -30.80 3.27
C LEU A 40 52.84 -31.58 4.17
N ARG A 41 53.45 -32.66 3.67
CA ARG A 41 54.22 -33.64 4.48
C ARG A 41 53.46 -34.14 5.71
N LYS A 42 52.14 -34.33 5.58
CA LYS A 42 51.24 -34.81 6.65
C LYS A 42 50.79 -36.26 6.36
N SER A 43 50.38 -36.99 7.40
CA SER A 43 49.92 -38.38 7.22
C SER A 43 48.51 -38.44 6.62
N LYS A 44 48.22 -39.47 5.82
CA LYS A 44 46.87 -39.72 5.27
C LYS A 44 45.83 -39.92 6.38
N THR A 45 46.26 -40.49 7.51
CA THR A 45 45.44 -40.69 8.71
C THR A 45 44.89 -39.38 9.25
N LEU A 46 45.66 -38.28 9.17
CA LEU A 46 45.25 -36.97 9.65
C LEU A 46 44.11 -36.37 8.79
N ILE A 47 44.15 -36.59 7.47
CA ILE A 47 43.08 -36.19 6.56
C ILE A 47 41.79 -36.95 6.88
N ASN A 48 41.88 -38.27 7.04
CA ASN A 48 40.72 -39.09 7.40
C ASN A 48 40.19 -38.74 8.80
N HIS A 49 41.05 -38.37 9.75
CA HIS A 49 40.64 -37.96 11.09
C HIS A 49 39.80 -36.68 11.06
N HIS A 50 40.19 -35.67 10.28
CA HIS A 50 39.48 -34.38 10.25
C HIS A 50 38.30 -34.33 9.28
N PHE A 51 38.36 -35.08 8.18
CA PHE A 51 37.39 -34.96 7.07
C PHE A 51 36.73 -36.28 6.68
N GLY A 52 37.08 -37.39 7.35
CA GLY A 52 36.56 -38.73 7.08
C GLY A 52 37.12 -39.39 5.81
N SER A 53 37.29 -38.61 4.74
CA SER A 53 37.83 -39.05 3.46
C SER A 53 38.40 -37.88 2.65
N LEU A 54 39.11 -38.20 1.56
CA LEU A 54 39.51 -37.18 0.56
C LEU A 54 38.30 -36.42 0.03
N ASN A 55 37.18 -37.10 -0.24
CA ASN A 55 35.95 -36.44 -0.71
C ASN A 55 35.39 -35.46 0.33
N GLY A 56 35.48 -35.80 1.62
CA GLY A 56 35.08 -34.89 2.70
C GLY A 56 35.95 -33.64 2.75
N LEU A 57 37.25 -33.77 2.50
CA LEU A 57 38.18 -32.65 2.44
C LEU A 57 37.91 -31.76 1.21
N ILE A 58 37.73 -32.36 0.03
CA ILE A 58 37.40 -31.63 -1.20
C ILE A 58 36.04 -30.91 -1.05
N LYS A 59 35.04 -31.56 -0.44
CA LYS A 59 33.74 -30.95 -0.14
C LYS A 59 33.90 -29.73 0.77
N ALA A 60 34.72 -29.82 1.81
CA ALA A 60 34.98 -28.70 2.71
C ALA A 60 35.66 -27.52 1.98
N TYR A 61 36.60 -27.81 1.07
CA TYR A 61 37.21 -26.78 0.24
C TYR A 61 36.18 -26.11 -0.69
N ILE A 62 35.39 -26.88 -1.44
CA ILE A 62 34.37 -26.31 -2.35
C ILE A 62 33.37 -25.47 -1.57
N ASN A 63 32.86 -25.98 -0.44
CA ASN A 63 31.94 -25.23 0.42
C ASN A 63 32.56 -23.93 0.97
N SER A 64 33.88 -23.87 1.15
CA SER A 64 34.55 -22.63 1.60
C SER A 64 34.63 -21.55 0.52
N LYS A 65 34.47 -21.93 -0.75
CA LYS A 65 34.53 -21.06 -1.94
C LYS A 65 33.18 -20.81 -2.59
N ASP A 66 32.17 -21.60 -2.22
CA ASP A 66 30.86 -21.55 -2.86
C ASP A 66 30.11 -20.24 -2.58
N TYR A 67 30.12 -19.33 -3.55
CA TYR A 67 29.41 -18.06 -3.47
C TYR A 67 27.89 -18.19 -3.58
N TRP A 68 27.35 -19.36 -3.97
CA TRP A 68 25.90 -19.50 -4.15
C TRP A 68 25.14 -19.37 -2.84
N LYS A 69 25.71 -19.87 -1.75
CA LYS A 69 25.10 -19.78 -0.42
C LYS A 69 24.82 -18.32 0.00
N PRO A 70 25.81 -17.41 0.01
CA PRO A 70 25.54 -16.00 0.36
C PRO A 70 24.63 -15.30 -0.65
N ILE A 71 24.61 -15.70 -1.93
CA ILE A 71 23.64 -15.19 -2.91
C ILE A 71 22.21 -15.61 -2.50
N PHE A 72 21.97 -16.89 -2.24
CA PHE A 72 20.63 -17.36 -1.81
C PHE A 72 20.19 -16.73 -0.48
N ASP A 73 21.11 -16.53 0.46
CA ASP A 73 20.81 -15.84 1.72
C ASP A 73 20.44 -14.36 1.52
N ARG A 74 21.01 -13.71 0.50
CA ARG A 74 20.69 -12.31 0.14
C ARG A 74 19.36 -12.18 -0.58
N PHE A 75 19.02 -13.13 -1.46
CA PHE A 75 17.83 -13.08 -2.31
C PHE A 75 16.74 -14.01 -1.78
N ARG A 76 16.20 -13.68 -0.60
CA ARG A 76 15.07 -14.38 0.00
C ARG A 76 13.76 -13.66 -0.32
N PRO A 77 12.73 -14.38 -0.82
CA PRO A 77 11.41 -13.81 -1.02
C PRO A 77 10.70 -13.58 0.33
N GLY A 78 9.69 -12.71 0.33
CA GLY A 78 8.70 -12.62 1.40
C GLY A 78 7.83 -13.87 1.53
N GLU A 79 6.89 -13.87 2.49
CA GLU A 79 6.02 -15.04 2.76
C GLU A 79 5.11 -15.41 1.58
N ASN A 80 4.71 -14.43 0.76
CA ASN A 80 3.90 -14.65 -0.43
C ASN A 80 4.28 -13.64 -1.53
N PRO A 81 5.38 -13.88 -2.26
CA PRO A 81 5.97 -12.87 -3.14
C PRO A 81 5.14 -12.67 -4.41
N GLY A 82 4.90 -11.41 -4.76
CA GLY A 82 4.21 -11.03 -5.99
C GLY A 82 5.08 -11.17 -7.25
N PRO A 83 4.49 -11.02 -8.45
CA PRO A 83 5.23 -11.07 -9.72
C PRO A 83 6.42 -10.09 -9.80
N GLU A 84 6.23 -8.85 -9.37
CA GLU A 84 7.28 -7.82 -9.41
C GLU A 84 8.44 -8.14 -8.48
N GLU A 85 8.15 -8.65 -7.28
CA GLU A 85 9.17 -9.08 -6.33
C GLU A 85 9.98 -10.25 -6.90
N LEU A 86 9.33 -11.24 -7.49
CA LEU A 86 10.00 -12.39 -8.09
C LEU A 86 10.82 -12.00 -9.33
N GLU A 87 10.33 -11.07 -10.16
CA GLU A 87 11.09 -10.52 -11.28
C GLU A 87 12.37 -9.83 -10.81
N GLN A 88 12.28 -8.96 -9.81
CA GLN A 88 13.43 -8.28 -9.23
C GLN A 88 14.39 -9.26 -8.54
N LEU A 89 13.85 -10.26 -7.84
CA LEU A 89 14.62 -11.31 -7.18
C LEU A 89 15.47 -12.08 -8.19
N PHE A 90 14.87 -12.61 -9.26
CA PHE A 90 15.60 -13.38 -10.27
C PHE A 90 16.57 -12.52 -11.08
N THR A 91 16.21 -11.27 -11.36
CA THR A 91 17.11 -10.29 -11.99
C THR A 91 18.35 -10.07 -11.14
N GLY A 92 18.17 -9.72 -9.87
CA GLY A 92 19.27 -9.48 -8.94
C GLY A 92 20.13 -10.72 -8.71
N LEU A 93 19.50 -11.89 -8.60
CA LEU A 93 20.18 -13.17 -8.39
C LEU A 93 21.06 -13.55 -9.59
N MET A 94 20.57 -13.40 -10.82
CA MET A 94 21.35 -13.68 -12.04
C MET A 94 22.49 -12.67 -12.25
N GLN A 95 22.25 -11.38 -12.01
CA GLN A 95 23.30 -10.35 -12.06
C GLN A 95 24.38 -10.57 -10.99
N ALA A 96 23.99 -10.94 -9.77
CA ALA A 96 24.92 -11.26 -8.69
C ALA A 96 25.74 -12.51 -9.01
N ASN A 97 25.15 -13.54 -9.62
CA ASN A 97 25.89 -14.70 -10.11
C ASN A 97 26.92 -14.30 -11.16
N PHE A 98 26.56 -13.45 -12.12
CA PHE A 98 27.49 -12.97 -13.15
C PHE A 98 28.70 -12.25 -12.53
N ASP A 99 28.46 -11.29 -11.62
CA ASP A 99 29.52 -10.54 -10.96
C ASP A 99 30.40 -11.44 -10.07
N ALA A 100 29.80 -12.37 -9.31
CA ALA A 100 30.52 -13.28 -8.44
C ALA A 100 31.39 -14.26 -9.26
N PHE A 101 30.82 -14.87 -10.30
CA PHE A 101 31.54 -15.81 -11.16
C PHE A 101 32.69 -15.12 -11.90
N ALA A 102 32.51 -13.88 -12.38
CA ALA A 102 33.56 -13.14 -13.07
C ALA A 102 34.77 -12.83 -12.18
N ARG A 103 34.58 -12.70 -10.87
CA ARG A 103 35.65 -12.37 -9.91
C ARG A 103 36.34 -13.61 -9.35
N ASP A 104 35.63 -14.72 -9.19
CA ASP A 104 36.13 -15.91 -8.51
C ASP A 104 36.70 -16.96 -9.48
N GLU A 105 38.03 -16.97 -9.64
CA GLU A 105 38.70 -17.92 -10.54
C GLU A 105 38.65 -19.36 -10.02
N GLU A 106 38.60 -19.57 -8.70
CA GLU A 106 38.53 -20.91 -8.13
C GLU A 106 37.16 -21.53 -8.41
N MET A 107 36.08 -20.75 -8.24
CA MET A 107 34.74 -21.18 -8.62
C MET A 107 34.61 -21.45 -10.12
N GLN A 108 35.28 -20.68 -10.98
CA GLN A 108 35.36 -21.01 -12.41
C GLN A 108 35.94 -22.39 -12.66
N GLN A 109 37.00 -22.78 -11.95
CA GLN A 109 37.59 -24.13 -12.08
C GLN A 109 36.71 -25.23 -11.48
N ILE A 110 35.98 -24.94 -10.40
CA ILE A 110 35.03 -25.88 -9.78
C ILE A 110 33.86 -26.16 -10.73
N ILE A 111 33.23 -25.13 -11.29
CA ILE A 111 32.14 -25.29 -12.27
C ILE A 111 32.66 -25.98 -13.53
N LEU A 112 33.89 -25.67 -13.98
CA LEU A 112 34.49 -26.33 -15.14
C LEU A 112 34.67 -27.85 -14.89
N ALA A 113 35.11 -28.22 -13.69
CA ALA A 113 35.22 -29.64 -13.31
C ALA A 113 33.85 -30.34 -13.27
N GLN A 114 32.80 -29.64 -12.82
CA GLN A 114 31.43 -30.18 -12.80
C GLN A 114 30.90 -30.52 -14.19
N VAL A 115 31.26 -29.74 -15.22
CA VAL A 115 30.78 -29.96 -16.59
C VAL A 115 31.73 -30.83 -17.45
N SER A 116 33.02 -30.93 -17.08
CA SER A 116 34.02 -31.67 -17.86
C SER A 116 34.31 -33.09 -17.36
N GLN A 117 33.93 -33.42 -16.11
CA GLN A 117 34.32 -34.69 -15.48
C GLN A 117 33.16 -35.36 -14.76
N ARG A 118 33.10 -36.70 -14.84
CA ARG A 118 32.14 -37.49 -14.07
C ARG A 118 32.67 -37.73 -12.66
N SER A 119 32.07 -37.07 -11.67
CA SER A 119 32.41 -37.25 -10.25
C SER A 119 31.15 -37.22 -9.40
N ALA A 120 30.93 -38.28 -8.60
CA ALA A 120 29.78 -38.38 -7.71
C ALA A 120 29.75 -37.25 -6.67
N LEU A 121 30.93 -36.81 -6.20
CA LEU A 121 31.06 -35.69 -5.28
C LEU A 121 30.62 -34.37 -5.94
N LEU A 122 31.13 -34.09 -7.13
CA LEU A 122 30.81 -32.86 -7.87
C LEU A 122 29.34 -32.81 -8.26
N LYS A 123 28.76 -33.95 -8.66
CA LYS A 123 27.32 -34.12 -8.89
C LYS A 123 26.52 -33.78 -7.63
N ALA A 124 26.86 -34.35 -6.48
CA ALA A 124 26.13 -34.09 -5.24
C ALA A 124 26.14 -32.60 -4.82
N ILE A 125 27.23 -31.88 -5.10
CA ILE A 125 27.33 -30.43 -4.86
C ILE A 125 26.43 -29.66 -5.84
N SER A 126 26.43 -30.05 -7.12
CA SER A 126 25.54 -29.46 -8.13
C SER A 126 24.06 -29.68 -7.79
N ASP A 127 23.69 -30.92 -7.43
CA ASP A 127 22.33 -31.29 -7.04
C ASP A 127 21.85 -30.49 -5.82
N GLN A 128 22.76 -30.20 -4.87
CA GLN A 128 22.42 -29.37 -3.71
C GLN A 128 22.10 -27.92 -4.11
N ARG A 129 22.84 -27.33 -5.05
CA ARG A 129 22.56 -25.98 -5.57
C ARG A 129 21.26 -25.96 -6.37
N GLU A 130 21.02 -26.98 -7.17
CA GLU A 130 19.76 -27.14 -7.92
C GLU A 130 18.56 -27.25 -6.98
N LEU A 131 18.68 -27.95 -5.85
CA LEU A 131 17.60 -28.04 -4.87
C LEU A 131 17.21 -26.68 -4.28
N GLU A 132 18.19 -25.83 -3.97
CA GLU A 132 17.91 -24.47 -3.49
C GLU A 132 17.34 -23.58 -4.60
N GLY A 133 17.86 -23.68 -5.83
CA GLY A 133 17.33 -23.00 -7.00
C GLY A 133 15.89 -23.40 -7.32
N ASP A 134 15.56 -24.69 -7.25
CA ASP A 134 14.23 -25.24 -7.50
C ASP A 134 13.19 -24.70 -6.51
N ARG A 135 13.57 -24.48 -5.24
CA ARG A 135 12.67 -23.84 -4.26
C ARG A 135 12.24 -22.45 -4.71
N LEU A 136 13.16 -21.65 -5.24
CA LEU A 136 12.84 -20.31 -5.76
C LEU A 136 12.07 -20.39 -7.08
N LEU A 137 12.47 -21.30 -7.98
CA LEU A 137 11.79 -21.46 -9.28
C LEU A 137 10.34 -21.94 -9.12
N LYS A 138 10.04 -22.77 -8.12
CA LYS A 138 8.66 -23.18 -7.79
C LYS A 138 7.73 -22.02 -7.50
N LEU A 139 8.24 -20.93 -6.91
CA LEU A 139 7.45 -19.71 -6.66
C LEU A 139 7.07 -19.03 -7.98
N THR A 140 7.84 -19.23 -9.05
CA THR A 140 7.53 -18.69 -10.38
C THR A 140 6.60 -19.58 -11.19
N ASP A 141 6.61 -20.89 -10.95
CA ASP A 141 5.85 -21.86 -11.75
C ASP A 141 4.34 -21.53 -11.79
N VAL A 142 3.78 -20.98 -10.70
CA VAL A 142 2.36 -20.57 -10.63
C VAL A 142 2.00 -19.46 -11.62
N PHE A 143 2.95 -18.59 -11.99
CA PHE A 143 2.73 -17.48 -12.91
C PHE A 143 2.89 -17.88 -14.37
N PHE A 144 3.75 -18.86 -14.64
CA PHE A 144 4.05 -19.32 -16.00
C PHE A 144 3.28 -20.57 -16.42
N ARG A 145 2.59 -21.26 -15.49
CA ARG A 145 1.77 -22.45 -15.79
C ARG A 145 0.71 -22.12 -16.85
N GLY A 146 0.67 -22.91 -17.92
CA GLY A 146 -0.29 -22.74 -19.01
C GLY A 146 -0.02 -21.55 -19.95
N SER A 147 1.02 -20.74 -19.69
CA SER A 147 1.32 -19.55 -20.51
C SER A 147 1.99 -19.85 -21.86
N GLY A 148 2.49 -21.08 -22.04
CA GLY A 148 3.37 -21.47 -23.16
C GLY A 148 4.82 -20.99 -23.02
N LEU A 149 5.15 -20.25 -21.95
CA LEU A 149 6.50 -19.76 -21.68
C LEU A 149 7.23 -20.68 -20.69
N ASN A 150 8.51 -20.96 -20.95
CA ASN A 150 9.36 -21.77 -20.09
C ASN A 150 10.38 -20.90 -19.35
N PHE A 151 9.96 -20.32 -18.23
CA PHE A 151 10.82 -19.45 -17.41
C PHE A 151 12.06 -20.17 -16.87
N ARG A 152 11.93 -21.42 -16.43
CA ARG A 152 13.06 -22.26 -16.00
C ARG A 152 14.12 -22.39 -17.11
N GLY A 153 13.67 -22.57 -18.36
CA GLY A 153 14.55 -22.61 -19.53
C GLY A 153 15.33 -21.31 -19.74
N VAL A 154 14.70 -20.15 -19.53
CA VAL A 154 15.36 -18.84 -19.61
C VAL A 154 16.45 -18.70 -18.57
N ILE A 155 16.14 -19.03 -17.31
CA ILE A 155 17.12 -18.97 -16.22
C ILE A 155 18.31 -19.90 -16.51
N ALA A 156 18.06 -21.11 -17.02
CA ALA A 156 19.12 -22.03 -17.43
C ALA A 156 20.01 -21.46 -18.55
N LEU A 157 19.42 -20.80 -19.56
CA LEU A 157 20.17 -20.15 -20.64
C LEU A 157 20.99 -18.97 -20.15
N ILE A 158 20.45 -18.13 -19.26
CA ILE A 158 21.16 -17.01 -18.65
C ILE A 158 22.36 -17.52 -17.83
N LEU A 159 22.13 -18.56 -17.02
CA LEU A 159 23.16 -19.17 -16.18
C LEU A 159 24.31 -19.75 -17.02
N GLY A 160 23.98 -20.60 -18.00
CA GLY A 160 24.96 -21.23 -18.88
C GLY A 160 25.67 -20.21 -19.78
N GLY A 161 24.94 -19.23 -20.31
CA GLY A 161 25.49 -18.15 -21.12
C GLY A 161 26.47 -17.28 -20.33
N SER A 162 26.13 -16.94 -19.09
CA SER A 162 27.04 -16.22 -18.17
C SER A 162 28.34 -16.98 -17.97
N TYR A 163 28.27 -18.29 -17.69
CA TYR A 163 29.46 -19.12 -17.50
C TYR A 163 30.33 -19.18 -18.75
N TYR A 164 29.72 -19.42 -19.91
CA TYR A 164 30.44 -19.48 -21.18
C TYR A 164 31.16 -18.17 -21.51
N ILE A 165 30.45 -17.03 -21.44
CA ILE A 165 31.02 -15.73 -21.77
C ILE A 165 32.21 -15.42 -20.85
N ILE A 166 32.07 -15.71 -19.54
CA ILE A 166 33.12 -15.46 -18.56
C ILE A 166 34.37 -16.32 -18.82
N TRP A 167 34.21 -17.62 -19.07
CA TRP A 167 35.33 -18.48 -19.43
C TRP A 167 35.96 -18.09 -20.77
N HIS A 168 35.16 -17.74 -21.76
CA HIS A 168 35.65 -17.39 -23.10
C HIS A 168 36.51 -16.12 -23.04
N ALA A 169 36.03 -15.07 -22.36
CA ALA A 169 36.76 -13.81 -22.24
C ALA A 169 38.08 -13.95 -21.46
N ARG A 170 38.13 -14.83 -20.45
CA ARG A 170 39.35 -15.06 -19.67
C ARG A 170 40.36 -15.96 -20.39
N ASN A 171 39.90 -17.08 -20.95
CA ASN A 171 40.80 -18.09 -21.51
C ASN A 171 41.21 -17.78 -22.96
N ASN A 172 40.25 -17.38 -23.79
CA ASN A 172 40.48 -17.11 -25.21
C ASN A 172 40.79 -15.63 -25.48
N ARG A 173 40.56 -14.74 -24.50
CA ARG A 173 40.76 -13.28 -24.62
C ARG A 173 40.12 -12.69 -25.88
N SER A 174 38.96 -13.23 -26.24
CA SER A 174 38.24 -12.88 -27.46
C SER A 174 36.78 -12.56 -27.14
N LYS A 175 36.17 -11.81 -28.04
CA LYS A 175 34.77 -11.38 -27.98
C LYS A 175 33.82 -12.55 -28.20
N VAL A 176 32.68 -12.51 -27.53
CA VAL A 176 31.50 -13.34 -27.83
C VAL A 176 30.42 -12.42 -28.38
N SER A 177 29.97 -12.65 -29.61
CA SER A 177 28.99 -11.78 -30.28
C SER A 177 29.38 -10.29 -30.27
N GLY A 178 30.68 -9.99 -30.34
CA GLY A 178 31.21 -8.63 -30.27
C GLY A 178 31.47 -8.07 -28.86
N ILE A 179 31.03 -8.76 -27.81
CA ILE A 179 31.12 -8.36 -26.41
C ILE A 179 32.38 -8.93 -25.76
N ASP A 180 33.15 -8.09 -25.06
CA ASP A 180 34.31 -8.46 -24.26
C ASP A 180 34.15 -7.98 -22.81
N ILE A 181 33.80 -8.92 -21.93
CA ILE A 181 33.52 -8.63 -20.52
C ILE A 181 34.73 -8.21 -19.69
N ASN A 182 35.93 -8.13 -20.28
CA ASN A 182 37.07 -7.46 -19.64
C ASN A 182 36.82 -5.95 -19.53
N TRP A 183 35.96 -5.39 -20.37
CA TRP A 183 35.52 -4.00 -20.29
C TRP A 183 34.32 -3.82 -19.36
N GLU A 184 34.32 -2.76 -18.55
CA GLU A 184 33.23 -2.48 -17.62
C GLU A 184 31.91 -2.19 -18.34
N HIS A 185 31.94 -1.46 -19.45
CA HIS A 185 30.72 -1.16 -20.21
C HIS A 185 30.03 -2.43 -20.72
N ASP A 186 30.79 -3.39 -21.24
CA ASP A 186 30.28 -4.67 -21.72
C ASP A 186 29.71 -5.54 -20.58
N ARG A 187 30.31 -5.48 -19.38
CA ARG A 187 29.73 -6.14 -18.19
C ARG A 187 28.39 -5.54 -17.80
N GLN A 188 28.27 -4.22 -17.84
CA GLN A 188 27.03 -3.53 -17.50
C GLN A 188 25.95 -3.79 -18.55
N GLU A 189 26.30 -3.81 -19.84
CA GLU A 189 25.34 -4.09 -20.91
C GLU A 189 24.80 -5.52 -20.84
N LEU A 190 25.64 -6.50 -20.50
CA LEU A 190 25.16 -7.88 -20.27
C LEU A 190 24.24 -7.97 -19.05
N LYS A 191 24.55 -7.29 -17.94
CA LYS A 191 23.66 -7.28 -16.77
C LYS A 191 22.31 -6.64 -17.07
N LYS A 192 22.31 -5.56 -17.84
CA LYS A 192 21.08 -4.94 -18.35
C LYS A 192 20.33 -5.87 -19.30
N THR A 193 21.04 -6.61 -20.16
CA THR A 193 20.44 -7.60 -21.06
C THR A 193 19.78 -8.74 -20.25
N ILE A 194 20.41 -9.21 -19.17
CA ILE A 194 19.82 -10.20 -18.26
C ILE A 194 18.49 -9.70 -17.69
N GLU A 195 18.46 -8.46 -17.19
CA GLU A 195 17.25 -7.81 -16.69
C GLU A 195 16.17 -7.72 -17.79
N GLN A 196 16.54 -7.27 -18.99
CA GLN A 196 15.62 -7.16 -20.11
C GLN A 196 15.01 -8.52 -20.51
N VAL A 197 15.82 -9.57 -20.61
CA VAL A 197 15.33 -10.92 -20.98
C VAL A 197 14.38 -11.46 -19.93
N ILE A 198 14.69 -11.31 -18.65
CA ILE A 198 13.80 -11.71 -17.55
C ILE A 198 12.51 -10.88 -17.61
N GLY A 199 12.62 -9.57 -17.75
CA GLY A 199 11.49 -8.65 -17.83
C GLY A 199 10.57 -8.90 -19.03
N LEU A 200 11.10 -9.31 -20.19
CA LEU A 200 10.30 -9.71 -21.35
C LEU A 200 9.36 -10.88 -21.03
N PHE A 201 9.84 -11.89 -20.29
CA PHE A 201 9.02 -13.03 -19.90
C PHE A 201 7.90 -12.62 -18.93
N TRP A 202 8.21 -11.76 -17.95
CA TRP A 202 7.20 -11.25 -17.02
C TRP A 202 6.21 -10.29 -17.69
N ASN A 203 6.66 -9.46 -18.62
CA ASN A 203 5.81 -8.59 -19.44
C ASN A 203 4.86 -9.38 -20.32
N GLU A 204 5.29 -10.50 -20.91
CA GLU A 204 4.42 -11.35 -21.70
C GLU A 204 3.29 -11.93 -20.82
N ILE A 205 3.57 -12.35 -19.59
CA ILE A 205 2.53 -12.79 -18.64
C ILE A 205 1.59 -11.64 -18.25
N ARG A 206 2.12 -10.45 -17.95
CA ARG A 206 1.32 -9.25 -17.66
C ARG A 206 0.43 -8.88 -18.85
N SER A 207 0.97 -8.91 -20.05
CA SER A 207 0.26 -8.57 -21.28
C SER A 207 -0.79 -9.61 -21.66
N LYS A 208 -0.57 -10.91 -21.44
CA LYS A 208 -1.58 -11.95 -21.63
C LYS A 208 -2.72 -11.84 -20.62
N LYS A 209 -2.43 -11.59 -19.33
CA LYS A 209 -3.49 -11.31 -18.33
C LYS A 209 -4.28 -10.04 -18.68
N ASN A 210 -3.61 -8.99 -19.14
CA ASN A 210 -4.27 -7.76 -19.58
C ASN A 210 -4.99 -7.93 -20.93
N MET A 211 -4.52 -8.80 -21.83
CA MET A 211 -5.19 -9.12 -23.09
C MET A 211 -6.42 -9.99 -22.85
N ASP A 212 -6.33 -11.05 -22.05
CA ASP A 212 -7.50 -11.87 -21.69
C ASP A 212 -8.59 -11.00 -21.05
N ASN A 213 -8.22 -10.06 -20.16
CA ASN A 213 -9.17 -9.08 -19.62
C ASN A 213 -9.64 -8.03 -20.66
N LYS A 214 -8.76 -7.53 -21.55
CA LYS A 214 -9.13 -6.55 -22.58
C LYS A 214 -10.07 -7.15 -23.64
N TYR A 215 -9.86 -8.40 -24.04
CA TYR A 215 -10.72 -9.14 -24.95
C TYR A 215 -12.02 -9.59 -24.27
N GLN A 216 -11.96 -9.96 -22.98
CA GLN A 216 -13.14 -10.38 -22.22
C GLN A 216 -14.21 -9.28 -22.13
N TYR A 217 -13.83 -8.01 -22.13
CA TYR A 217 -14.78 -6.89 -22.11
C TYR A 217 -14.83 -6.11 -23.42
N GLU A 218 -14.14 -6.53 -24.49
CA GLU A 218 -14.00 -5.71 -25.72
C GLU A 218 -15.34 -5.36 -26.35
N GLN A 219 -16.28 -6.32 -26.37
CA GLN A 219 -17.61 -6.09 -26.90
C GLN A 219 -18.43 -5.13 -26.01
N LEU A 220 -18.37 -5.27 -24.68
CA LEU A 220 -18.99 -4.30 -23.77
C LEU A 220 -18.33 -2.92 -23.85
N ASP A 221 -17.01 -2.83 -23.97
CA ASP A 221 -16.32 -1.55 -24.15
C ASP A 221 -16.85 -0.85 -25.42
N LYS A 222 -16.93 -1.56 -26.56
CA LYS A 222 -17.50 -1.00 -27.80
C LYS A 222 -18.95 -0.57 -27.65
N LEU A 223 -19.79 -1.39 -27.03
CA LEU A 223 -21.22 -1.09 -26.84
C LEU A 223 -21.43 0.08 -25.88
N THR A 224 -20.67 0.13 -24.77
CA THR A 224 -20.74 1.22 -23.79
C THR A 224 -20.17 2.52 -24.35
N ASP A 225 -19.11 2.48 -25.15
CA ASP A 225 -18.55 3.66 -25.84
C ASP A 225 -19.54 4.21 -26.87
N ALA A 226 -20.14 3.35 -27.70
CA ALA A 226 -21.17 3.75 -28.65
C ALA A 226 -22.39 4.39 -27.97
N ARG A 227 -22.74 3.92 -26.76
CA ARG A 227 -23.82 4.50 -25.94
C ARG A 227 -23.40 5.82 -25.28
N ALA A 228 -22.13 5.95 -24.91
CA ALA A 228 -21.60 7.16 -24.31
C ALA A 228 -21.64 8.35 -25.29
N ASP A 229 -21.40 8.09 -26.58
CA ASP A 229 -21.39 9.10 -27.65
C ASP A 229 -22.80 9.62 -28.03
N LEU A 230 -23.86 8.89 -27.68
CA LEU A 230 -25.25 9.26 -27.92
C LEU A 230 -25.77 10.19 -26.81
N THR A 231 -25.14 11.34 -26.60
CA THR A 231 -25.45 12.26 -25.48
C THR A 231 -26.77 13.02 -25.63
N ASP A 232 -27.35 13.09 -26.84
CA ASP A 232 -28.47 14.00 -27.14
C ASP A 232 -29.74 13.32 -27.70
N GLU A 233 -29.72 12.00 -27.94
CA GLU A 233 -30.89 11.27 -28.43
C GLU A 233 -31.57 10.49 -27.28
N PRO A 234 -32.91 10.48 -27.20
CA PRO A 234 -33.63 9.60 -26.29
C PRO A 234 -33.41 8.17 -26.76
N ILE A 235 -32.37 7.55 -26.23
CA ILE A 235 -32.04 6.18 -26.57
C ILE A 235 -33.06 5.28 -25.86
N ALA A 236 -33.58 4.28 -26.57
CA ALA A 236 -34.63 3.39 -26.05
C ALA A 236 -34.29 2.88 -24.64
N GLU A 237 -35.29 2.91 -23.74
CA GLU A 237 -35.23 2.34 -22.39
C GLU A 237 -34.92 0.84 -22.41
N GLU A 238 -35.23 0.17 -23.53
CA GLU A 238 -34.91 -1.23 -23.77
C GLU A 238 -33.40 -1.47 -23.92
N VAL A 239 -32.89 -2.48 -23.20
CA VAL A 239 -31.51 -2.95 -23.28
C VAL A 239 -31.20 -3.43 -24.69
N HIS A 240 -30.09 -2.97 -25.26
CA HIS A 240 -29.67 -3.43 -26.58
C HIS A 240 -29.46 -4.97 -26.59
N PRO A 241 -30.01 -5.74 -27.54
CA PRO A 241 -29.92 -7.21 -27.54
C PRO A 241 -28.47 -7.73 -27.46
N ASP A 242 -27.54 -7.09 -28.17
CA ASP A 242 -26.13 -7.47 -28.11
C ASP A 242 -25.51 -7.20 -26.73
N PHE A 243 -25.94 -6.12 -26.06
CA PHE A 243 -25.50 -5.81 -24.69
C PHE A 243 -26.01 -6.87 -23.71
N ALA A 244 -27.29 -7.20 -23.78
CA ALA A 244 -27.89 -8.26 -22.96
C ALA A 244 -27.20 -9.61 -23.19
N SER A 245 -26.91 -9.95 -24.45
CA SER A 245 -26.23 -11.21 -24.80
C SER A 245 -24.82 -11.28 -24.21
N GLU A 246 -24.10 -10.16 -24.20
CA GLU A 246 -22.73 -10.09 -23.73
C GLU A 246 -22.65 -10.08 -22.20
N VAL A 247 -23.55 -9.37 -21.52
CA VAL A 247 -23.70 -9.47 -20.05
C VAL A 247 -23.97 -10.91 -19.66
N LYS A 248 -24.89 -11.60 -20.36
CA LYS A 248 -25.22 -13.01 -20.10
C LYS A 248 -24.04 -13.96 -20.32
N ARG A 249 -23.15 -13.68 -21.27
CA ARG A 249 -21.90 -14.43 -21.45
C ARG A 249 -21.01 -14.28 -20.21
N LEU A 250 -20.83 -13.05 -19.72
CA LEU A 250 -20.02 -12.77 -18.55
C LEU A 250 -20.61 -13.32 -17.25
N GLU A 251 -21.94 -13.34 -17.10
CA GLU A 251 -22.63 -14.00 -15.99
C GLU A 251 -22.23 -15.48 -15.86
N GLN A 252 -21.92 -16.15 -16.97
CA GLN A 252 -21.47 -17.54 -16.97
C GLN A 252 -19.97 -17.66 -16.72
N GLU A 253 -19.17 -16.80 -17.35
CA GLU A 253 -17.70 -16.89 -17.30
C GLU A 253 -17.09 -16.43 -15.97
N LEU A 254 -17.57 -15.31 -15.43
CA LEU A 254 -16.96 -14.68 -14.25
C LEU A 254 -17.01 -15.57 -12.99
N PRO A 255 -18.12 -16.28 -12.68
CA PRO A 255 -18.14 -17.23 -11.57
C PRO A 255 -17.18 -18.41 -11.76
N MET A 256 -17.03 -18.92 -12.99
CA MET A 256 -16.07 -20.00 -13.28
C MET A 256 -14.63 -19.53 -13.09
N GLY A 257 -14.32 -18.28 -13.47
CA GLY A 257 -13.02 -17.67 -13.21
C GLY A 257 -12.77 -17.44 -11.72
N LEU A 258 -13.78 -16.99 -10.97
CA LEU A 258 -13.70 -16.81 -9.52
C LEU A 258 -13.43 -18.15 -8.81
N ALA A 259 -14.14 -19.22 -9.22
CA ALA A 259 -13.99 -20.56 -8.63
C ALA A 259 -12.62 -21.21 -8.87
N LYS A 260 -11.84 -20.72 -9.84
CA LYS A 260 -10.47 -21.19 -10.11
C LYS A 260 -9.42 -20.57 -9.20
N GLN A 261 -9.76 -19.55 -8.42
CA GLN A 261 -8.80 -18.90 -7.53
C GLN A 261 -8.60 -19.76 -6.27
N GLU A 262 -7.35 -20.16 -6.02
CA GLU A 262 -7.00 -21.11 -4.94
C GLU A 262 -6.55 -20.39 -3.67
N THR A 263 -6.17 -19.12 -3.75
CA THR A 263 -5.64 -18.34 -2.62
C THR A 263 -6.42 -17.06 -2.37
N GLU A 264 -6.37 -16.55 -1.14
CA GLU A 264 -7.02 -15.29 -0.79
C GLU A 264 -6.50 -14.11 -1.62
N VAL A 265 -5.19 -14.04 -1.88
CA VAL A 265 -4.59 -12.97 -2.71
C VAL A 265 -5.11 -13.01 -4.14
N GLN A 266 -5.27 -14.21 -4.71
CA GLN A 266 -5.85 -14.40 -6.03
C GLN A 266 -7.31 -13.97 -6.08
N LEU A 267 -8.11 -14.35 -5.06
CA LEU A 267 -9.51 -13.92 -4.94
C LEU A 267 -9.64 -12.39 -4.84
N ARG A 268 -8.85 -11.74 -3.96
CA ARG A 268 -8.83 -10.28 -3.81
C ARG A 268 -8.47 -9.59 -5.12
N THR A 269 -7.42 -10.07 -5.79
CA THR A 269 -6.95 -9.49 -7.06
C THR A 269 -7.98 -9.66 -8.18
N TYR A 270 -8.55 -10.86 -8.32
CA TYR A 270 -9.58 -11.16 -9.31
C TYR A 270 -10.80 -10.28 -9.09
N LEU A 271 -11.29 -10.22 -7.85
CA LEU A 271 -12.47 -9.44 -7.50
C LEU A 271 -12.25 -7.94 -7.74
N ALA A 272 -11.11 -7.38 -7.32
CA ALA A 272 -10.77 -5.97 -7.57
C ALA A 272 -10.79 -5.63 -9.05
N ILE A 273 -10.10 -6.42 -9.89
CA ILE A 273 -10.01 -6.17 -11.34
C ILE A 273 -11.40 -6.17 -11.99
N HIS A 274 -12.20 -7.20 -11.75
CA HIS A 274 -13.48 -7.37 -12.43
C HIS A 274 -14.55 -6.44 -11.88
N TYR A 275 -14.58 -6.19 -10.56
CA TYR A 275 -15.51 -5.25 -9.95
C TYR A 275 -15.25 -3.82 -10.40
N ASP A 276 -13.98 -3.37 -10.41
CA ASP A 276 -13.63 -2.03 -10.88
C ASP A 276 -13.97 -1.84 -12.36
N LYS A 277 -13.70 -2.86 -13.20
CA LYS A 277 -14.02 -2.80 -14.63
C LYS A 277 -15.53 -2.72 -14.87
N LEU A 278 -16.33 -3.56 -14.21
CA LEU A 278 -17.79 -3.53 -14.32
C LEU A 278 -18.37 -2.21 -13.80
N SER A 279 -17.83 -1.69 -12.70
CA SER A 279 -18.22 -0.39 -12.14
C SER A 279 -17.92 0.74 -13.13
N ALA A 280 -16.75 0.73 -13.76
CA ALA A 280 -16.38 1.73 -14.78
C ALA A 280 -17.30 1.66 -16.00
N LEU A 281 -17.63 0.45 -16.49
CA LEU A 281 -18.57 0.25 -17.59
C LEU A 281 -19.98 0.74 -17.21
N ALA A 282 -20.47 0.41 -16.02
CA ALA A 282 -21.78 0.85 -15.52
C ALA A 282 -21.85 2.38 -15.47
N ASN A 283 -20.79 3.03 -15.00
CA ASN A 283 -20.71 4.48 -14.92
C ASN A 283 -20.70 5.15 -16.31
N LYS A 284 -20.18 4.50 -17.36
CA LYS A 284 -20.21 5.05 -18.73
C LYS A 284 -21.62 5.17 -19.29
N VAL A 285 -22.46 4.16 -19.03
CA VAL A 285 -23.83 4.08 -19.55
C VAL A 285 -24.88 4.66 -18.60
N TYR A 286 -24.50 4.97 -17.37
CA TYR A 286 -25.39 5.61 -16.40
C TYR A 286 -25.69 7.07 -16.77
N ARG A 287 -26.96 7.46 -16.63
CA ARG A 287 -27.45 8.82 -16.80
C ARG A 287 -28.39 9.16 -15.64
N GLN A 288 -28.11 10.26 -14.94
CA GLN A 288 -28.88 10.67 -13.76
C GLN A 288 -30.35 11.02 -14.09
N ASP A 289 -30.61 11.51 -15.30
CA ASP A 289 -31.97 11.92 -15.71
C ASP A 289 -32.85 10.75 -16.18
N TRP A 290 -32.33 9.51 -16.19
CA TRP A 290 -33.04 8.34 -16.70
C TRP A 290 -33.57 7.48 -15.54
N GLU A 291 -34.84 7.08 -15.60
CA GLU A 291 -35.48 6.37 -14.49
C GLU A 291 -35.02 4.89 -14.39
N GLU A 292 -34.99 4.18 -15.53
CA GLU A 292 -34.72 2.73 -15.52
C GLU A 292 -33.22 2.40 -15.53
N ASN A 293 -32.40 3.17 -16.25
CA ASN A 293 -30.95 2.93 -16.39
C ASN A 293 -30.60 1.45 -16.68
N ALA A 294 -31.39 0.77 -17.53
CA ALA A 294 -31.44 -0.69 -17.61
C ALA A 294 -30.08 -1.36 -17.90
N GLU A 295 -29.27 -0.78 -18.79
CA GLU A 295 -27.92 -1.29 -19.11
C GLU A 295 -26.92 -1.09 -17.95
N ALA A 296 -26.97 0.07 -17.29
CA ALA A 296 -26.17 0.32 -16.09
C ALA A 296 -26.59 -0.63 -14.95
N LEU A 297 -27.89 -0.91 -14.83
CA LEU A 297 -28.43 -1.84 -13.85
C LEU A 297 -27.91 -3.26 -14.07
N LEU A 298 -27.93 -3.76 -15.30
CA LEU A 298 -27.37 -5.08 -15.63
C LEU A 298 -25.90 -5.22 -15.24
N LEU A 299 -25.10 -4.18 -15.48
CA LEU A 299 -23.68 -4.19 -15.09
C LEU A 299 -23.48 -4.12 -13.56
N VAL A 300 -24.32 -3.35 -12.86
CA VAL A 300 -24.33 -3.32 -11.39
C VAL A 300 -24.72 -4.69 -10.84
N GLU A 301 -25.75 -5.33 -11.37
CA GLU A 301 -26.19 -6.67 -10.96
C GLU A 301 -25.12 -7.73 -11.20
N LEU A 302 -24.43 -7.67 -12.34
CA LEU A 302 -23.29 -8.54 -12.64
C LEU A 302 -22.14 -8.33 -11.65
N SER A 303 -21.84 -7.08 -11.29
CA SER A 303 -20.80 -6.76 -10.29
C SER A 303 -21.17 -7.29 -8.90
N GLU A 304 -22.45 -7.19 -8.52
CA GLU A 304 -22.96 -7.70 -7.25
C GLU A 304 -22.99 -9.23 -7.21
N MET A 305 -23.35 -9.88 -8.31
CA MET A 305 -23.31 -11.34 -8.43
C MET A 305 -21.89 -11.86 -8.20
N LEU A 306 -20.88 -11.18 -8.75
CA LEU A 306 -19.48 -11.54 -8.54
C LEU A 306 -19.02 -11.30 -7.10
N ARG A 307 -19.43 -10.18 -6.50
CA ARG A 307 -18.99 -9.76 -5.16
C ARG A 307 -19.60 -10.58 -4.04
N ARG A 308 -20.92 -10.81 -4.07
CA ARG A 308 -21.69 -11.40 -2.94
C ARG A 308 -21.09 -12.68 -2.34
N PRO A 309 -20.62 -13.67 -3.13
CA PRO A 309 -20.07 -14.91 -2.59
C PRO A 309 -18.78 -14.72 -1.79
N VAL A 310 -18.05 -13.64 -2.05
CA VAL A 310 -16.68 -13.38 -1.59
C VAL A 310 -16.52 -11.95 -1.06
N ALA A 311 -17.60 -11.38 -0.51
CA ALA A 311 -17.67 -9.96 -0.14
C ALA A 311 -16.54 -9.52 0.81
N VAL A 312 -16.13 -10.41 1.73
CA VAL A 312 -15.05 -10.17 2.71
C VAL A 312 -13.69 -9.93 2.04
N HIS A 313 -13.52 -10.33 0.77
CA HIS A 313 -12.29 -10.16 0.01
C HIS A 313 -12.25 -8.90 -0.85
N LEU A 314 -13.33 -8.11 -0.91
CA LEU A 314 -13.30 -6.80 -1.58
C LEU A 314 -12.63 -5.78 -0.66
N ALA A 315 -11.76 -4.93 -1.23
CA ALA A 315 -11.16 -3.84 -0.46
C ALA A 315 -12.27 -2.87 0.02
N PRO A 316 -12.35 -2.53 1.32
CA PRO A 316 -13.39 -1.65 1.85
C PRO A 316 -13.45 -0.27 1.15
N GLU A 317 -12.31 0.21 0.66
CA GLU A 317 -12.14 1.50 0.01
C GLU A 317 -12.62 1.51 -1.46
N THR A 318 -13.05 0.35 -1.98
CA THR A 318 -13.55 0.21 -3.36
C THR A 318 -14.78 1.11 -3.57
N SER A 319 -14.73 1.94 -4.61
CA SER A 319 -15.80 2.88 -4.94
C SER A 319 -17.05 2.15 -5.44
N LEU A 320 -18.22 2.69 -5.11
CA LEU A 320 -19.49 2.17 -5.60
C LEU A 320 -19.75 2.66 -7.04
N PRO A 321 -20.38 1.83 -7.91
CA PRO A 321 -20.99 2.33 -9.15
C PRO A 321 -21.98 3.47 -8.86
N ALA A 322 -22.04 4.48 -9.71
CA ALA A 322 -22.86 5.68 -9.52
C ALA A 322 -24.35 5.35 -9.37
N LEU A 323 -24.89 4.45 -10.19
CA LEU A 323 -26.27 3.98 -10.07
C LEU A 323 -26.52 3.26 -8.73
N LEU A 324 -25.55 2.45 -8.26
CA LEU A 324 -25.67 1.78 -6.97
C LEU A 324 -25.64 2.79 -5.83
N GLN A 325 -24.74 3.77 -5.88
CA GLN A 325 -24.70 4.87 -4.93
C GLN A 325 -26.02 5.64 -4.90
N GLU A 326 -26.64 5.91 -6.06
CA GLU A 326 -27.92 6.61 -6.13
C GLU A 326 -29.06 5.78 -5.49
N LYS A 327 -29.17 4.50 -5.85
CA LYS A 327 -30.17 3.58 -5.27
C LYS A 327 -30.03 3.49 -3.75
N GLU A 328 -28.80 3.30 -3.27
CA GLU A 328 -28.52 3.26 -1.83
C GLU A 328 -28.77 4.62 -1.17
N SER A 329 -28.41 5.72 -1.81
CA SER A 329 -28.71 7.07 -1.33
C SER A 329 -30.20 7.29 -1.16
N ASN A 330 -31.03 6.84 -2.11
CA ASN A 330 -32.48 6.94 -2.04
C ASN A 330 -33.05 6.08 -0.89
N ARG A 331 -32.58 4.84 -0.75
CA ARG A 331 -32.95 3.95 0.36
C ARG A 331 -32.62 4.57 1.71
N LEU A 332 -31.38 5.05 1.87
CA LEU A 332 -30.90 5.66 3.10
C LEU A 332 -31.63 6.98 3.42
N ARG A 333 -32.03 7.78 2.41
CA ARG A 333 -32.88 8.98 2.62
C ARG A 333 -34.24 8.62 3.18
N VAL A 334 -34.90 7.59 2.65
CA VAL A 334 -36.20 7.14 3.16
C VAL A 334 -36.06 6.67 4.60
N TYR A 335 -35.05 5.86 4.87
CA TYR A 335 -34.80 5.35 6.23
C TYR A 335 -34.49 6.48 7.22
N TRP A 336 -33.64 7.44 6.85
CA TRP A 336 -33.35 8.61 7.68
C TRP A 336 -34.58 9.48 7.93
N ARG A 337 -35.50 9.64 6.97
CA ARG A 337 -36.77 10.36 7.21
C ARG A 337 -37.58 9.71 8.32
N GLN A 338 -37.63 8.37 8.37
CA GLN A 338 -38.31 7.66 9.44
C GLN A 338 -37.61 7.89 10.79
N VAL A 339 -36.31 7.61 10.87
CA VAL A 339 -35.53 7.79 12.12
C VAL A 339 -35.59 9.23 12.62
N SER A 340 -35.39 10.21 11.75
CA SER A 340 -35.47 11.63 12.13
C SER A 340 -36.88 12.05 12.55
N HIS A 341 -37.93 11.47 11.97
CA HIS A 341 -39.30 11.73 12.41
C HIS A 341 -39.56 11.18 13.81
N GLU A 342 -39.09 9.96 14.11
CA GLU A 342 -39.19 9.34 15.43
C GLU A 342 -38.41 10.16 16.48
N LEU A 343 -37.18 10.58 16.18
CA LEU A 343 -36.39 11.44 17.07
C LEU A 343 -37.06 12.81 17.33
N ASN A 344 -37.74 13.38 16.32
CA ASN A 344 -38.52 14.60 16.51
C ASN A 344 -39.74 14.39 17.42
N LEU A 345 -40.43 13.24 17.31
CA LEU A 345 -41.55 12.90 18.20
C LEU A 345 -41.11 12.71 19.66
N LEU A 346 -39.85 12.34 19.86
CA LEU A 346 -39.20 12.23 21.17
C LEU A 346 -38.60 13.56 21.66
N GLU A 347 -38.88 14.68 20.99
CA GLU A 347 -38.41 16.03 21.34
C GLU A 347 -36.88 16.17 21.43
N VAL A 348 -36.14 15.37 20.64
CA VAL A 348 -34.68 15.49 20.54
C VAL A 348 -34.29 16.84 19.90
N ASP A 349 -33.22 17.46 20.41
CA ASP A 349 -32.71 18.75 19.94
C ASP A 349 -32.46 18.76 18.42
N GLU A 350 -32.98 19.78 17.73
CA GLU A 350 -32.91 19.90 16.26
C GLU A 350 -31.46 19.92 15.75
N GLN A 351 -30.52 20.55 16.47
CA GLN A 351 -29.12 20.58 16.09
C GLN A 351 -28.46 19.20 16.25
N LEU A 352 -28.90 18.42 17.24
CA LEU A 352 -28.45 17.04 17.41
C LEU A 352 -28.99 16.15 16.29
N ILE A 353 -30.26 16.29 15.90
CA ILE A 353 -30.83 15.59 14.74
C ILE A 353 -30.07 15.98 13.46
N GLU A 354 -29.74 17.27 13.28
CA GLU A 354 -28.94 17.71 12.15
C GLU A 354 -27.57 17.01 12.14
N LEU A 355 -26.88 16.99 13.28
CA LEU A 355 -25.58 16.33 13.46
C LEU A 355 -25.65 14.83 13.17
N LEU A 356 -26.68 14.14 13.64
CA LEU A 356 -26.91 12.71 13.36
C LEU A 356 -27.15 12.42 11.87
N GLY A 357 -27.75 13.36 11.14
CA GLY A 357 -27.94 13.23 9.69
C GLY A 357 -26.68 13.52 8.87
N PHE A 358 -25.60 14.01 9.47
CA PHE A 358 -24.40 14.44 8.75
C PHE A 358 -23.71 13.32 7.95
N PRO A 359 -23.47 12.11 8.50
CA PRO A 359 -22.85 11.01 7.76
C PRO A 359 -23.57 10.68 6.45
N LEU A 360 -24.89 10.64 6.50
CA LEU A 360 -25.73 10.39 5.34
C LEU A 360 -25.57 11.49 4.28
N ARG A 361 -25.65 12.76 4.68
CA ARG A 361 -25.49 13.89 3.75
C ARG A 361 -24.12 13.89 3.09
N GLN A 362 -23.07 13.48 3.80
CA GLN A 362 -21.73 13.39 3.25
C GLN A 362 -21.61 12.30 2.17
N PHE A 363 -22.17 11.11 2.42
CA PHE A 363 -22.19 10.02 1.45
C PHE A 363 -22.99 10.38 0.19
N ILE A 364 -24.12 11.07 0.36
CA ILE A 364 -24.96 11.52 -0.76
C ILE A 364 -24.25 12.58 -1.62
N LYS A 365 -23.55 13.54 -1.00
CA LYS A 365 -22.96 14.68 -1.73
C LYS A 365 -21.61 14.39 -2.37
N SER A 366 -20.86 13.40 -1.89
CA SER A 366 -19.47 13.19 -2.30
C SER A 366 -19.29 11.84 -2.99
N ALA A 367 -19.23 11.86 -4.33
CA ALA A 367 -18.89 10.68 -5.13
C ALA A 367 -17.54 10.07 -4.71
N ARG A 368 -16.57 10.89 -4.29
CA ARG A 368 -15.25 10.43 -3.81
C ARG A 368 -15.29 9.68 -2.47
N ARG A 369 -16.36 9.81 -1.69
CA ARG A 369 -16.52 9.16 -0.38
C ARG A 369 -17.58 8.05 -0.39
N ALA A 370 -18.12 7.71 -1.56
CA ALA A 370 -19.08 6.63 -1.71
C ALA A 370 -18.37 5.31 -2.03
N ASN A 371 -17.88 4.67 -0.97
CA ASN A 371 -17.25 3.35 -1.04
C ASN A 371 -18.02 2.34 -0.16
N TRP A 372 -17.63 1.06 -0.26
CA TRP A 372 -18.26 -0.02 0.49
C TRP A 372 -18.15 0.16 2.00
N GLN A 373 -16.99 0.60 2.49
CA GLN A 373 -16.77 0.90 3.91
C GLN A 373 -17.78 1.93 4.44
N ALA A 374 -17.99 3.03 3.71
CA ALA A 374 -18.94 4.07 4.09
C ALA A 374 -20.38 3.57 4.05
N LEU A 375 -20.75 2.77 3.06
CA LEU A 375 -22.10 2.18 2.97
C LEU A 375 -22.36 1.19 4.11
N GLU A 376 -21.41 0.30 4.41
CA GLU A 376 -21.52 -0.62 5.54
C GLU A 376 -21.60 0.11 6.88
N TYR A 377 -20.79 1.15 7.06
CA TYR A 377 -20.85 2.02 8.22
C TYR A 377 -22.25 2.63 8.37
N LEU A 378 -22.79 3.23 7.31
CA LEU A 378 -24.12 3.87 7.33
C LEU A 378 -25.26 2.89 7.63
N ASN A 379 -25.17 1.66 7.13
CA ASN A 379 -26.16 0.62 7.43
C ASN A 379 -26.18 0.27 8.92
N ARG A 380 -25.00 0.06 9.52
CA ARG A 380 -24.88 -0.22 10.95
C ARG A 380 -25.26 1.01 11.79
N TYR A 381 -24.93 2.20 11.30
CA TYR A 381 -25.25 3.48 11.91
C TYR A 381 -26.75 3.73 12.03
N LEU A 382 -27.49 3.60 10.94
CA LEU A 382 -28.94 3.80 10.97
C LEU A 382 -29.66 2.72 11.77
N ALA A 383 -29.22 1.46 11.69
CA ALA A 383 -29.79 0.39 12.51
C ALA A 383 -29.60 0.66 14.02
N ALA A 384 -28.42 1.14 14.44
CA ALA A 384 -28.17 1.50 15.83
C ALA A 384 -29.01 2.71 16.28
N LEU A 385 -29.24 3.69 15.40
CA LEU A 385 -30.11 4.83 15.69
C LEU A 385 -31.59 4.45 15.78
N GLU A 386 -32.07 3.55 14.93
CA GLU A 386 -33.45 3.04 14.99
C GLU A 386 -33.69 2.25 16.29
N GLU A 387 -32.73 1.39 16.67
CA GLU A 387 -32.79 0.65 17.94
C GLU A 387 -32.81 1.61 19.15
N CYS A 388 -32.00 2.67 19.09
CA CYS A 388 -31.98 3.73 20.10
C CYS A 388 -33.32 4.48 20.15
N GLY A 389 -33.85 4.93 19.00
CA GLY A 389 -35.12 5.65 18.90
C GLY A 389 -36.36 4.84 19.30
N SER A 390 -36.27 3.51 19.31
CA SER A 390 -37.38 2.62 19.72
C SER A 390 -37.56 2.49 21.24
N GLN A 391 -36.72 3.14 22.05
CA GLN A 391 -36.77 3.04 23.51
C GLN A 391 -37.90 3.88 24.14
N ILE A 392 -38.58 3.32 25.15
CA ILE A 392 -39.79 3.91 25.79
C ILE A 392 -39.48 5.24 26.55
N ALA A 393 -38.21 5.49 26.88
CA ALA A 393 -37.77 6.69 27.59
C ALA A 393 -36.35 7.08 27.14
N LEU A 394 -36.23 7.55 25.90
CA LEU A 394 -34.95 7.96 25.32
C LEU A 394 -34.38 9.21 26.03
N ASP A 395 -33.22 9.08 26.66
CA ASP A 395 -32.41 10.20 27.17
C ASP A 395 -31.42 10.67 26.09
N GLU A 396 -31.04 11.95 26.13
CA GLU A 396 -29.95 12.49 25.30
C GLU A 396 -28.64 11.67 25.51
N LEU A 397 -28.44 11.15 26.73
CA LEU A 397 -27.32 10.28 27.05
C LEU A 397 -27.33 8.96 26.25
N ASP A 398 -28.48 8.37 25.98
CA ASP A 398 -28.60 7.14 25.19
C ASP A 398 -28.18 7.39 23.73
N ILE A 399 -28.48 8.59 23.22
CA ILE A 399 -28.03 9.05 21.91
C ILE A 399 -26.50 9.21 21.92
N TRP A 400 -25.93 9.82 22.96
CA TRP A 400 -24.48 9.98 23.07
C TRP A 400 -23.77 8.61 23.17
N GLU A 401 -24.33 7.70 23.96
CA GLU A 401 -23.85 6.33 24.05
C GLU A 401 -23.83 5.68 22.67
N THR A 402 -24.93 5.79 21.92
CA THR A 402 -25.04 5.26 20.56
C THR A 402 -23.98 5.86 19.63
N MET A 403 -23.80 7.18 19.65
CA MET A 403 -22.80 7.89 18.84
C MET A 403 -21.37 7.46 19.16
N VAL A 404 -21.05 7.26 20.44
CA VAL A 404 -19.73 6.79 20.88
C VAL A 404 -19.51 5.34 20.50
N ARG A 405 -20.49 4.48 20.73
CA ARG A 405 -20.40 3.05 20.43
C ARG A 405 -20.32 2.79 18.93
N ILE A 406 -21.07 3.52 18.11
CA ILE A 406 -20.98 3.45 16.64
C ILE A 406 -19.79 4.24 16.08
N ASN A 407 -19.00 4.87 16.95
CA ASN A 407 -17.81 5.65 16.61
C ASN A 407 -18.07 6.72 15.53
N LEU A 408 -19.04 7.62 15.77
CA LEU A 408 -19.24 8.83 14.97
C LEU A 408 -18.15 9.87 15.28
N ASN A 409 -16.91 9.54 14.92
CA ASN A 409 -15.70 10.30 15.22
C ASN A 409 -15.52 11.53 14.32
N HIS A 410 -16.50 12.43 14.39
CA HIS A 410 -16.46 13.72 13.73
C HIS A 410 -16.27 14.84 14.76
N ALA A 411 -15.48 15.86 14.42
CA ALA A 411 -15.15 16.96 15.35
C ALA A 411 -16.40 17.68 15.91
N ARG A 412 -17.45 17.85 15.08
CA ARG A 412 -18.72 18.45 15.56
C ARG A 412 -19.42 17.60 16.62
N THR A 413 -19.28 16.28 16.54
CA THR A 413 -19.84 15.36 17.53
C THR A 413 -19.13 15.46 18.86
N GLN A 414 -17.80 15.46 18.84
CA GLN A 414 -17.01 15.68 20.04
C GLN A 414 -17.35 17.01 20.69
N ALA A 415 -17.40 18.09 19.90
CA ALA A 415 -17.74 19.44 20.38
C ALA A 415 -19.15 19.52 20.99
N TRP A 416 -20.13 18.82 20.41
CA TRP A 416 -21.51 18.76 20.95
C TRP A 416 -21.51 18.18 22.37
N ILE A 417 -20.95 16.97 22.51
CA ILE A 417 -20.95 16.24 23.78
C ILE A 417 -20.13 16.98 24.83
N SER A 418 -18.92 17.45 24.48
CA SER A 418 -18.07 18.19 25.43
C SER A 418 -18.75 19.48 25.92
N THR A 419 -19.39 20.23 25.01
CA THR A 419 -20.10 21.47 25.36
C THR A 419 -21.28 21.20 26.30
N ARG A 420 -22.07 20.15 26.05
CA ARG A 420 -23.19 19.77 26.93
C ARG A 420 -22.70 19.38 28.32
N ILE A 421 -21.62 18.61 28.43
CA ILE A 421 -21.00 18.26 29.72
C ILE A 421 -20.49 19.52 30.44
N SER A 422 -19.79 20.43 29.75
CA SER A 422 -19.32 21.68 30.33
C SER A 422 -20.46 22.58 30.83
N LEU A 423 -21.57 22.64 30.08
CA LEU A 423 -22.75 23.42 30.47
C LEU A 423 -23.42 22.86 31.74
N GLN A 424 -23.51 21.54 31.88
CA GLN A 424 -24.01 20.89 33.11
C GLN A 424 -23.14 21.26 34.33
N GLY A 425 -21.83 21.36 34.15
CA GLY A 425 -20.89 21.72 35.22
C GLY A 425 -20.80 23.22 35.52
N LYS A 426 -21.47 24.10 34.77
CA LYS A 426 -21.23 25.55 34.81
C LYS A 426 -21.41 26.15 36.21
N ASP A 427 -22.42 25.70 36.96
CA ASP A 427 -22.79 26.27 38.26
C ASP A 427 -22.39 25.38 39.47
N MET A 428 -21.65 24.29 39.24
CA MET A 428 -21.35 23.27 40.27
C MET A 428 -20.07 23.53 41.09
N GLY A 429 -19.32 24.60 40.81
CA GLY A 429 -18.00 24.85 41.38
C GLY A 429 -16.94 23.80 40.97
N ASP A 430 -15.69 23.99 41.38
CA ASP A 430 -14.56 23.18 40.90
C ASP A 430 -14.65 21.70 41.29
N ASP A 431 -15.03 21.41 42.54
CA ASP A 431 -15.14 20.03 43.04
C ASP A 431 -16.32 19.30 42.38
N GLY A 432 -17.47 19.97 42.24
CA GLY A 432 -18.63 19.43 41.55
C GLY A 432 -18.36 19.16 40.07
N ARG A 433 -17.63 20.04 39.38
CA ARG A 433 -17.17 19.83 38.00
C ARG A 433 -16.25 18.61 37.88
N LYS A 434 -15.30 18.44 38.80
CA LYS A 434 -14.41 17.27 38.81
C LYS A 434 -15.18 15.97 39.02
N GLN A 435 -16.16 15.95 39.92
CA GLN A 435 -17.03 14.79 40.13
C GLN A 435 -17.85 14.47 38.87
N LEU A 436 -18.42 15.49 38.21
CA LEU A 436 -19.16 15.34 36.96
C LEU A 436 -18.28 14.77 35.83
N LEU A 437 -17.09 15.33 35.64
CA LEU A 437 -16.13 14.86 34.64
C LEU A 437 -15.67 13.42 34.91
N THR A 438 -15.45 13.06 36.18
CA THR A 438 -15.09 11.70 36.57
C THR A 438 -16.23 10.71 36.30
N LEU A 439 -17.48 11.11 36.52
CA LEU A 439 -18.65 10.31 36.18
C LEU A 439 -18.71 10.03 34.67
N TYR A 440 -18.57 11.05 33.83
CA TYR A 440 -18.58 10.86 32.37
C TYR A 440 -17.37 10.08 31.86
N LYS A 441 -16.19 10.27 32.46
CA LYS A 441 -15.01 9.44 32.18
C LYS A 441 -15.34 7.97 32.36
N HIS A 442 -15.90 7.59 33.51
CA HIS A 442 -16.27 6.21 33.78
C HIS A 442 -17.36 5.66 32.84
N ARG A 443 -18.35 6.48 32.46
CA ARG A 443 -19.35 6.08 31.46
C ARG A 443 -18.72 5.79 30.11
N PHE A 444 -17.88 6.71 29.60
CA PHE A 444 -17.20 6.53 28.32
C PHE A 444 -16.26 5.33 28.33
N GLU A 445 -15.54 5.08 29.44
CA GLU A 445 -14.73 3.88 29.63
C GLU A 445 -15.54 2.59 29.51
N GLN A 446 -16.77 2.56 30.07
CA GLN A 446 -17.66 1.39 30.05
C GLN A 446 -18.31 1.13 28.69
N TRP A 447 -18.52 2.16 27.86
CA TRP A 447 -19.14 2.00 26.56
C TRP A 447 -18.21 1.27 25.57
N MET A 448 -18.64 0.07 25.16
CA MET A 448 -17.92 -0.78 24.22
C MET A 448 -18.33 -0.47 22.77
N PRO A 449 -17.37 -0.36 21.84
CA PRO A 449 -17.68 -0.05 20.44
C PRO A 449 -18.56 -1.15 19.81
N LEU A 450 -19.60 -0.73 19.10
CA LEU A 450 -20.46 -1.56 18.26
C LEU A 450 -19.81 -1.85 16.90
N THR A 451 -19.01 -0.92 16.38
CA THR A 451 -18.40 -1.02 15.05
C THR A 451 -16.94 -0.59 15.04
N ALA A 452 -16.13 -1.31 14.26
CA ALA A 452 -14.83 -0.87 13.77
C ALA A 452 -14.73 -1.26 12.28
N PRO A 453 -14.33 -0.35 11.36
CA PRO A 453 -13.87 1.03 11.57
C PRO A 453 -15.01 2.05 11.86
N GLY A 454 -14.64 3.26 12.28
CA GLY A 454 -15.56 4.39 12.54
C GLY A 454 -15.93 5.20 11.30
N PHE A 455 -16.65 6.32 11.50
CA PHE A 455 -17.09 7.20 10.41
C PHE A 455 -15.93 7.75 9.57
N ASP A 456 -14.86 8.17 10.24
CA ASP A 456 -13.60 8.58 9.64
C ASP A 456 -12.49 7.62 10.08
N PRO A 457 -12.07 6.67 9.22
CA PRO A 457 -11.09 5.65 9.59
C PRO A 457 -9.70 6.19 9.94
N ASP A 458 -9.35 7.36 9.42
CA ASP A 458 -8.04 8.00 9.62
C ASP A 458 -8.00 8.85 10.90
N SER A 459 -9.15 9.04 11.56
CA SER A 459 -9.28 9.83 12.78
C SER A 459 -9.35 8.95 14.04
N PRO A 460 -8.86 9.42 15.19
CA PRO A 460 -9.05 8.74 16.48
C PRO A 460 -10.53 8.48 16.76
N SER A 461 -10.82 7.51 17.63
CA SER A 461 -12.20 7.21 17.99
C SER A 461 -12.84 8.35 18.80
N LEU A 462 -14.16 8.50 18.68
CA LEU A 462 -14.91 9.50 19.46
C LEU A 462 -14.68 9.31 20.96
N LYS A 463 -14.65 8.05 21.42
CA LYS A 463 -14.34 7.69 22.81
C LYS A 463 -12.98 8.22 23.26
N GLU A 464 -11.92 7.98 22.48
CA GLU A 464 -10.56 8.45 22.81
C GLU A 464 -10.49 9.98 22.87
N THR A 465 -11.10 10.67 21.90
CA THR A 465 -11.09 12.15 21.88
C THR A 465 -11.82 12.76 23.08
N LEU A 466 -12.95 12.18 23.49
CA LEU A 466 -13.72 12.63 24.66
C LEU A 466 -12.97 12.34 25.97
N LEU A 467 -12.35 11.16 26.11
CA LEU A 467 -11.54 10.84 27.28
C LEU A 467 -10.34 11.76 27.41
N CYS A 468 -9.63 12.02 26.31
CA CYS A 468 -8.50 12.94 26.28
C CYS A 468 -8.93 14.36 26.66
N TRP A 469 -10.08 14.82 26.16
CA TRP A 469 -10.66 16.11 26.55
C TRP A 469 -10.97 16.15 28.06
N ILE A 470 -11.65 15.14 28.62
CA ILE A 470 -11.96 15.08 30.06
C ILE A 470 -10.68 15.11 30.90
N GLU A 471 -9.65 14.37 30.51
CA GLU A 471 -8.37 14.36 31.23
C GLU A 471 -7.69 15.73 31.19
N GLY A 472 -7.77 16.44 30.07
CA GLY A 472 -7.34 17.82 29.94
C GLY A 472 -8.08 18.75 30.90
N GLU A 473 -9.42 18.65 30.98
CA GLU A 473 -10.24 19.46 31.89
C GLU A 473 -9.96 19.17 33.37
N LEU A 474 -9.80 17.89 33.73
CA LEU A 474 -9.46 17.46 35.09
C LEU A 474 -8.09 17.96 35.54
N ALA A 475 -7.11 18.00 34.62
CA ALA A 475 -5.76 18.50 34.87
C ALA A 475 -5.71 20.04 34.97
N SER A 476 -6.58 20.75 34.24
CA SER A 476 -6.43 22.19 34.00
C SER A 476 -7.13 23.11 35.01
N GLY A 477 -7.99 22.60 35.91
CA GLY A 477 -8.56 23.36 37.04
C GLY A 477 -9.07 24.77 36.68
N SER A 478 -10.33 24.89 36.25
CA SER A 478 -11.08 26.16 36.12
C SER A 478 -10.29 27.35 35.57
N GLN A 479 -10.03 27.35 34.27
CA GLN A 479 -10.02 28.59 33.50
C GLN A 479 -11.07 28.49 32.40
N GLY A 480 -11.66 29.64 32.05
CA GLY A 480 -12.72 29.79 31.06
C GLY A 480 -12.33 29.33 29.66
N PRO A 481 -13.14 29.65 28.64
CA PRO A 481 -13.28 28.90 27.38
C PRO A 481 -11.94 28.40 26.85
N LEU A 482 -11.88 27.07 26.65
CA LEU A 482 -10.79 26.30 26.04
C LEU A 482 -9.87 27.21 25.21
N GLN A 483 -8.65 27.43 25.70
CA GLN A 483 -7.57 27.75 24.78
C GLN A 483 -7.52 26.58 23.80
N LEU A 484 -7.94 26.86 22.57
CA LEU A 484 -7.82 25.96 21.43
C LEU A 484 -6.48 25.23 21.54
N PRO A 485 -6.45 23.89 21.47
CA PRO A 485 -5.21 23.14 21.64
C PRO A 485 -4.17 23.73 20.69
N LEU A 486 -2.99 24.04 21.23
CA LEU A 486 -1.84 24.58 20.51
C LEU A 486 -1.67 23.77 19.22
N ASN A 487 -1.96 24.37 18.07
CA ASN A 487 -1.77 23.73 16.78
C ASN A 487 -0.26 23.50 16.58
N THR A 488 0.20 22.28 16.82
CA THR A 488 1.61 21.89 16.71
C THR A 488 2.10 21.91 15.26
N MET A 489 1.18 22.00 14.29
CA MET A 489 1.42 21.99 12.85
C MET A 489 1.30 23.38 12.22
N LYS A 490 1.39 24.46 13.00
CA LYS A 490 1.34 25.83 12.47
C LYS A 490 2.38 26.08 11.38
N LEU A 491 1.94 26.75 10.31
CA LEU A 491 2.80 27.25 9.26
C LEU A 491 3.55 28.50 9.75
N ARG A 492 4.88 28.43 9.77
CA ARG A 492 5.73 29.51 10.28
C ARG A 492 6.06 30.51 9.18
N PHE A 493 5.49 31.70 9.25
CA PHE A 493 5.87 32.79 8.35
C PHE A 493 7.13 33.51 8.84
N ARG A 494 7.99 33.86 7.89
CA ARG A 494 9.11 34.80 8.11
C ARG A 494 8.66 36.27 8.16
N MET A 495 7.39 36.52 7.84
CA MET A 495 6.73 37.82 7.90
C MET A 495 6.44 38.22 9.34
N ASN A 496 6.43 39.53 9.63
CA ASN A 496 5.85 40.04 10.88
C ASN A 496 4.29 40.00 10.83
N ILE A 497 3.63 40.34 11.93
CA ILE A 497 2.16 40.26 12.02
C ILE A 497 1.43 41.17 11.01
N LEU A 498 1.95 42.37 10.72
CA LEU A 498 1.34 43.29 9.75
C LEU A 498 1.47 42.75 8.32
N GLN A 499 2.65 42.25 7.97
CA GLN A 499 2.93 41.61 6.69
C GLN A 499 2.09 40.36 6.48
N SER A 500 1.97 39.50 7.50
CA SER A 500 1.17 38.28 7.45
C SER A 500 -0.33 38.58 7.31
N ALA A 501 -0.85 39.57 8.05
CA ALA A 501 -2.25 39.97 7.95
C ALA A 501 -2.57 40.52 6.55
N PHE A 502 -1.71 41.40 6.01
CA PHE A 502 -1.85 41.92 4.65
C PHE A 502 -1.80 40.80 3.61
N TRP A 503 -0.84 39.88 3.73
CA TRP A 503 -0.71 38.73 2.82
C TRP A 503 -1.97 37.87 2.80
N ASN A 504 -2.47 37.45 3.95
CA ASN A 504 -3.67 36.61 4.02
C ASN A 504 -4.91 37.36 3.51
N LYS A 505 -5.05 38.66 3.79
CA LYS A 505 -6.15 39.45 3.24
C LYS A 505 -6.09 39.54 1.72
N MET A 506 -4.90 39.75 1.16
CA MET A 506 -4.69 39.79 -0.29
C MET A 506 -5.01 38.46 -0.96
N LEU A 507 -4.66 37.33 -0.34
CA LEU A 507 -5.05 36.00 -0.84
C LEU A 507 -6.57 35.79 -0.83
N LEU A 508 -7.25 36.26 0.23
CA LEU A 508 -8.71 36.22 0.31
C LEU A 508 -9.36 37.10 -0.77
N ASP A 509 -8.85 38.32 -0.97
CA ASP A 509 -9.40 39.28 -1.95
C ASP A 509 -9.18 38.89 -3.41
N ASN A 510 -8.21 38.01 -3.67
CA ASN A 510 -7.94 37.46 -5.00
C ASN A 510 -8.43 36.01 -5.13
N GLU A 511 -9.35 35.57 -4.27
CA GLU A 511 -10.02 34.27 -4.32
C GLU A 511 -9.08 33.06 -4.31
N VAL A 512 -7.86 33.23 -3.79
CA VAL A 512 -6.93 32.10 -3.55
C VAL A 512 -7.49 31.21 -2.43
N TYR A 513 -8.17 31.84 -1.46
CA TYR A 513 -8.98 31.17 -0.46
C TYR A 513 -10.39 31.76 -0.46
N VAL A 514 -11.38 30.92 -0.13
CA VAL A 514 -12.78 31.33 0.00
C VAL A 514 -13.23 31.04 1.44
N ASP A 515 -13.87 32.01 2.08
CA ASP A 515 -14.38 31.91 3.45
C ASP A 515 -15.72 32.63 3.62
N GLU A 516 -16.49 32.25 4.63
CA GLU A 516 -17.85 32.75 4.84
C GLU A 516 -17.86 34.21 5.30
N ASN A 517 -16.90 34.59 6.15
CA ASN A 517 -16.74 35.96 6.64
C ASN A 517 -15.32 36.22 7.17
N LEU A 518 -14.99 37.49 7.37
CA LEU A 518 -13.66 37.93 7.82
C LEU A 518 -13.32 37.51 9.25
N ASP A 519 -14.31 37.28 10.10
CA ASP A 519 -14.10 36.83 11.48
C ASP A 519 -13.62 35.38 11.51
N SER A 520 -14.35 34.49 10.82
CA SER A 520 -13.97 33.08 10.66
C SER A 520 -12.60 32.95 9.97
N TYR A 521 -12.35 33.76 8.95
CA TYR A 521 -11.05 33.75 8.27
C TYR A 521 -9.91 34.20 9.20
N ALA A 522 -10.11 35.25 10.01
CA ALA A 522 -9.10 35.71 10.96
C ALA A 522 -8.82 34.67 12.06
N GLU A 523 -9.83 33.92 12.51
CA GLU A 523 -9.67 32.79 13.43
C GLU A 523 -8.84 31.67 12.81
N LYS A 524 -9.12 31.30 11.56
CA LYS A 524 -8.33 30.29 10.82
C LYS A 524 -6.89 30.74 10.63
N VAL A 525 -6.66 32.02 10.31
CA VAL A 525 -5.31 32.57 10.18
C VAL A 525 -4.57 32.51 11.54
N ALA A 526 -5.23 32.91 12.62
CA ALA A 526 -4.62 32.90 13.95
C ALA A 526 -4.30 31.48 14.45
N TYR A 527 -5.17 30.51 14.12
CA TYR A 527 -5.02 29.11 14.51
C TYR A 527 -3.96 28.36 13.69
N ASN A 528 -3.80 28.66 12.40
CA ASN A 528 -2.94 27.88 11.51
C ASN A 528 -1.56 28.49 11.23
N PHE A 529 -1.35 29.77 11.55
CA PHE A 529 -0.10 30.46 11.22
C PHE A 529 0.61 31.02 12.45
N SER A 530 1.93 31.15 12.34
CA SER A 530 2.76 31.97 13.21
C SER A 530 3.59 32.97 12.42
N THR A 531 4.13 33.97 13.10
CA THR A 531 4.90 35.06 12.47
C THR A 531 6.30 35.17 13.06
N LYS A 532 7.15 35.98 12.43
CA LYS A 532 8.49 36.29 12.93
C LYS A 532 8.38 37.08 14.25
N GLY A 533 8.44 36.35 15.36
CA GLY A 533 8.44 36.89 16.73
C GLY A 533 7.15 36.65 17.52
N GLN A 534 6.11 36.04 16.92
CA GLN A 534 4.87 35.67 17.63
C GLN A 534 4.38 34.31 17.14
N ASP A 535 4.44 33.31 18.03
CA ASP A 535 3.96 31.95 17.77
C ASP A 535 2.42 31.82 17.92
N GLU A 536 1.87 32.61 18.83
CA GLU A 536 0.43 32.74 19.04
C GLU A 536 -0.06 34.09 18.52
N LEU A 537 -1.09 34.01 17.68
CA LEU A 537 -1.76 35.16 17.10
C LEU A 537 -3.18 35.19 17.64
N SER A 538 -3.72 36.39 17.84
CA SER A 538 -5.15 36.54 18.16
C SER A 538 -5.93 36.96 16.91
N ALA A 539 -7.11 36.36 16.72
CA ALA A 539 -7.99 36.65 15.58
C ALA A 539 -8.31 38.16 15.50
N ALA A 540 -8.60 38.80 16.64
CA ALA A 540 -8.84 40.24 16.72
C ALA A 540 -7.62 41.08 16.28
N SER A 541 -6.41 40.66 16.64
CA SER A 541 -5.17 41.34 16.25
C SER A 541 -4.90 41.21 14.75
N ILE A 542 -5.21 40.04 14.16
CA ILE A 542 -5.06 39.81 12.71
C ILE A 542 -6.11 40.59 11.93
N LYS A 543 -7.39 40.49 12.32
CA LYS A 543 -8.50 41.18 11.66
C LYS A 543 -8.30 42.70 11.62
N SER A 544 -7.88 43.30 12.74
CA SER A 544 -7.61 44.73 12.82
C SER A 544 -6.47 45.19 11.88
N LYS A 545 -5.62 44.28 11.42
CA LYS A 545 -4.45 44.55 10.57
C LYS A 545 -4.65 44.22 9.09
N PHE A 546 -5.77 43.62 8.70
CA PHE A 546 -6.07 43.30 7.30
C PHE A 546 -6.05 44.52 6.38
N TYR A 547 -6.39 45.70 6.90
CA TYR A 547 -6.48 46.94 6.13
C TYR A 547 -5.26 47.85 6.29
N GLY A 548 -4.13 47.31 6.74
CA GLY A 548 -2.89 48.07 6.87
C GLY A 548 -2.43 48.62 5.52
N LYS A 549 -2.28 49.95 5.41
CA LYS A 549 -1.78 50.66 4.21
C LYS A 549 -0.34 51.13 4.34
N ASP A 550 0.45 50.49 5.20
CA ASP A 550 1.85 50.85 5.41
C ASP A 550 2.67 50.49 4.15
N PRO A 551 3.31 51.47 3.48
CA PRO A 551 4.13 51.21 2.29
C PRO A 551 5.21 50.15 2.54
N ALA A 552 5.82 50.12 3.71
CA ALA A 552 6.87 49.14 4.03
C ALA A 552 6.33 47.69 4.09
N VAL A 553 5.05 47.51 4.42
CA VAL A 553 4.38 46.21 4.40
C VAL A 553 4.05 45.80 2.97
N ILE A 554 3.58 46.74 2.15
CA ILE A 554 3.22 46.52 0.75
C ILE A 554 4.47 46.15 -0.05
N ASP A 555 5.54 46.96 0.03
CA ASP A 555 6.79 46.77 -0.70
C ASP A 555 7.42 45.40 -0.41
N TYR A 556 7.36 44.95 0.84
CA TYR A 556 7.86 43.63 1.22
C TYR A 556 7.07 42.49 0.56
N ASN A 557 5.75 42.58 0.55
CA ASN A 557 4.88 41.56 -0.03
C ASN A 557 4.94 41.57 -1.57
N GLU A 558 5.04 42.74 -2.19
CA GLU A 558 5.25 42.89 -3.64
C GLU A 558 6.54 42.18 -4.09
N ALA A 559 7.65 42.41 -3.38
CA ALA A 559 8.92 41.76 -3.69
C ALA A 559 8.85 40.22 -3.63
N LEU A 560 7.98 39.64 -2.78
CA LEU A 560 7.73 38.20 -2.73
C LEU A 560 6.87 37.72 -3.91
N LEU A 561 5.81 38.46 -4.24
CA LEU A 561 4.94 38.15 -5.38
C LEU A 561 5.73 38.16 -6.70
N VAL A 562 6.60 39.14 -6.91
CA VAL A 562 7.47 39.21 -8.10
C VAL A 562 8.35 37.96 -8.21
N LYS A 563 8.96 37.52 -7.11
CA LYS A 563 9.77 36.28 -7.10
C LYS A 563 8.95 35.03 -7.45
N MET A 564 7.73 34.93 -6.94
CA MET A 564 6.83 33.81 -7.25
C MET A 564 6.40 33.83 -8.71
N LEU A 565 6.07 35.01 -9.24
CA LEU A 565 5.71 35.19 -10.64
C LEU A 565 6.88 34.82 -11.58
N GLU A 566 8.10 35.25 -11.26
CA GLU A 566 9.31 34.86 -11.99
C GLU A 566 9.54 33.35 -11.95
N TYR A 567 9.28 32.68 -10.83
CA TYR A 567 9.36 31.22 -10.73
C TYR A 567 8.37 30.53 -11.65
N VAL A 568 7.09 30.93 -11.65
CA VAL A 568 6.07 30.38 -12.55
C VAL A 568 6.43 30.63 -14.02
N ARG A 569 6.95 31.82 -14.35
CA ARG A 569 7.41 32.17 -15.69
C ARG A 569 8.60 31.34 -16.17
N LYS A 570 9.38 30.72 -15.28
CA LYS A 570 10.46 29.78 -15.64
C LYS A 570 9.96 28.37 -15.91
N LEU A 571 8.76 28.02 -15.44
CA LEU A 571 8.15 26.70 -15.63
C LEU A 571 7.25 26.62 -16.87
N LYS A 572 6.87 27.78 -17.41
CA LYS A 572 6.29 27.92 -18.76
C LYS A 572 7.42 28.10 -19.76
#